data_AF-A0AAU8LQB5-F1
#
_entry.id   AF-A0AAU8LQB5-F1
#
_cell.length_a   1.000
_cell.length_b   1.000
_cell.length_c   1.000
_cell.angle_alpha   90.00
_cell.angle_beta   90.00
_cell.angle_gamma   90.00
#
_symmetry.space_group_name_H-M   'P 1'
#
loop_
_entity.id
_entity.type
_entity.pdbx_description
1 polymer ?
#
loop_
_entity_poly.entity_id
_entity_poly.type
_entity_poly.pdbx_seq_one_letter_code
_entity_poly.pdbx_strand_id
1 'polypeptide(L)'
;MFALISLFLCLISLAMIIFALVNIHTSISDKNLFAKSLLDAVGLIVIGMAVFDVSKFLLEEEVIKSHEEITHATQKATLSKFLVIIAIAVSLEALVFIFNAGKKDISLLIYPAFLLVAVSLLVISLALYHKMT
;
A
#
# COMPACT_ATOMS: atom_id res chain seq x y z
N MET A 1 -22.30 -5.84 -8.80
CA MET A 1 -21.11 -6.69 -8.61
C MET A 1 -19.96 -5.90 -7.99
N PHE A 2 -19.54 -4.77 -8.58
CA PHE A 2 -18.45 -3.93 -8.05
C PHE A 2 -18.68 -3.40 -6.63
N ALA A 3 -19.90 -2.97 -6.30
CA ALA A 3 -20.26 -2.58 -4.94
C ALA A 3 -20.00 -3.69 -3.90
N LEU A 4 -20.27 -4.95 -4.27
CA LEU A 4 -20.04 -6.10 -3.39
C LEU A 4 -18.54 -6.38 -3.22
N ILE A 5 -17.77 -6.30 -4.32
CA ILE A 5 -16.31 -6.47 -4.30
C ILE A 5 -15.65 -5.42 -3.41
N SER A 6 -16.04 -4.15 -3.58
CA SER A 6 -15.53 -3.06 -2.75
C SER A 6 -15.91 -3.24 -1.28
N LEU A 7 -17.13 -3.66 -0.97
CA LEU A 7 -17.52 -3.98 0.42
C LEU A 7 -16.57 -5.02 1.05
N PHE A 8 -16.26 -6.11 0.32
CA PHE A 8 -15.33 -7.12 0.80
C PHE A 8 -13.90 -6.59 0.96
N LEU A 9 -13.40 -5.79 0.02
CA LEU A 9 -12.08 -5.17 0.11
C LEU A 9 -11.97 -4.24 1.32
N CYS A 10 -13.01 -3.45 1.59
CA CYS A 10 -13.11 -2.61 2.78
C CYS A 10 -13.03 -3.46 4.07
N LEU A 11 -13.76 -4.57 4.11
CA LEU A 11 -13.80 -5.47 5.27
C LEU A 11 -12.44 -6.17 5.50
N ILE A 12 -11.76 -6.56 4.43
CA ILE A 12 -10.40 -7.12 4.47
C ILE A 12 -9.41 -6.08 5.02
N SER A 13 -9.44 -4.86 4.48
CA SER A 13 -8.58 -3.77 4.96
C SER A 13 -8.76 -3.52 6.45
N LEU A 14 -10.03 -3.42 6.89
CA LEU A 14 -10.35 -3.22 8.30
C LEU A 14 -9.83 -4.38 9.16
N ALA A 15 -9.99 -5.62 8.70
CA ALA A 15 -9.48 -6.80 9.38
C ALA A 15 -7.95 -6.77 9.52
N MET A 16 -7.21 -6.34 8.49
CA MET A 16 -5.76 -6.19 8.55
C MET A 16 -5.34 -5.17 9.61
N ILE A 17 -6.01 -4.02 9.68
CA ILE A 17 -5.72 -2.97 10.67
C ILE A 17 -6.02 -3.46 12.08
N ILE A 18 -7.17 -4.11 12.30
CA ILE A 18 -7.54 -4.69 13.60
C ILE A 18 -6.51 -5.75 14.01
N PHE A 19 -6.12 -6.63 13.09
CA PHE A 19 -5.11 -7.66 13.36
C PHE A 19 -3.76 -7.07 13.74
N ALA A 20 -3.34 -5.98 13.09
CA ALA A 20 -2.12 -5.25 13.45
C ALA A 20 -2.19 -4.70 14.88
N LEU A 21 -3.31 -4.08 15.26
CA LEU A 21 -3.51 -3.52 16.62
C LEU A 21 -3.52 -4.61 17.70
N VAL A 22 -4.19 -5.75 17.43
CA VAL A 22 -4.22 -6.88 18.36
C VAL A 22 -2.81 -7.46 18.58
N ASN A 23 -2.00 -7.60 17.52
CA ASN A 23 -0.63 -8.09 17.65
C ASN A 23 0.28 -7.16 18.45
N ILE A 24 0.08 -5.84 18.34
CA ILE A 24 0.80 -4.89 19.18
C ILE A 24 0.43 -5.12 20.65
N HIS A 25 -0.86 -5.22 20.96
CA HIS A 25 -1.34 -5.38 22.33
C HIS A 25 -0.80 -6.65 23.00
N THR A 26 -0.80 -7.77 22.29
CA THR A 26 -0.26 -9.05 22.82
C THR A 26 1.26 -9.03 23.00
N SER A 27 1.98 -8.18 22.27
CA SER A 27 3.45 -8.10 22.30
C SER A 27 4.01 -7.13 23.34
N ILE A 28 3.17 -6.42 24.10
CA ILE A 28 3.60 -5.43 25.11
C ILE A 28 4.45 -6.06 26.23
N SER A 29 4.25 -7.36 26.52
CA SER A 29 4.94 -8.05 27.62
C SER A 29 6.42 -8.35 27.36
N ASP A 30 6.88 -8.34 26.10
CA ASP A 30 8.28 -8.63 25.74
C ASP A 30 8.86 -7.51 24.85
N LYS A 31 9.89 -6.82 25.36
CA LYS A 31 10.52 -5.67 24.68
C LYS A 31 11.12 -6.01 23.31
N ASN A 32 11.65 -7.22 23.13
CA ASN A 32 12.24 -7.63 21.86
C ASN A 32 11.17 -7.96 20.81
N LEU A 33 10.09 -8.60 21.24
CA LEU A 33 8.92 -8.87 20.39
C LEU A 33 8.17 -7.57 20.05
N PHE A 34 8.09 -6.62 20.98
CA PHE A 34 7.39 -5.37 20.80
C PHE A 34 7.89 -4.57 19.60
N ALA A 35 9.21 -4.40 19.46
CA ALA A 35 9.80 -3.65 18.36
C ALA A 35 9.58 -4.33 16.99
N LYS A 36 9.52 -5.66 16.96
CA LYS A 36 9.21 -6.42 15.75
C LYS A 36 7.73 -6.32 15.39
N SER A 37 6.84 -6.51 16.37
CA SER A 37 5.39 -6.41 16.19
C SER A 37 4.94 -5.01 15.78
N LEU A 38 5.63 -3.95 16.24
CA LEU A 38 5.36 -2.58 15.78
C LEU A 38 5.64 -2.43 14.28
N LEU A 39 6.75 -3.00 13.83
CA LEU A 39 7.20 -2.90 12.44
C LEU A 39 6.31 -3.73 11.51
N ASP A 40 5.96 -4.95 11.94
CA ASP A 40 5.02 -5.83 11.24
C ASP A 40 3.62 -5.18 11.17
N ALA A 41 3.20 -4.48 12.24
CA ALA A 41 1.93 -3.75 12.27
C ALA A 41 1.93 -2.55 11.31
N VAL A 42 3.04 -1.80 11.18
CA VAL A 42 3.15 -0.74 10.17
C VAL A 42 2.95 -1.31 8.76
N GLY A 43 3.60 -2.43 8.42
CA GLY A 43 3.40 -3.10 7.13
C GLY A 43 1.94 -3.50 6.89
N LEU A 44 1.32 -4.18 7.86
CA LEU A 44 -0.10 -4.56 7.78
C LEU A 44 -1.04 -3.37 7.62
N ILE A 45 -0.80 -2.27 8.33
CA ILE A 45 -1.61 -1.05 8.23
C ILE A 45 -1.43 -0.40 6.86
N VAL A 46 -0.20 -0.35 6.32
CA VAL A 46 0.08 0.20 4.99
C VAL A 46 -0.61 -0.61 3.90
N ILE A 47 -0.51 -1.94 3.95
CA ILE A 47 -1.19 -2.81 3.00
C ILE A 47 -2.71 -2.66 3.14
N GLY A 48 -3.22 -2.64 4.37
CA GLY A 48 -4.64 -2.39 4.63
C GLY A 48 -5.10 -1.05 4.04
N MET A 49 -4.34 0.03 4.23
CA MET A 49 -4.64 1.34 3.67
C MET A 49 -4.66 1.31 2.13
N ALA A 50 -3.69 0.66 1.49
CA ALA A 50 -3.67 0.50 0.05
C ALA A 50 -4.92 -0.25 -0.46
N VAL A 51 -5.32 -1.33 0.20
CA VAL A 51 -6.54 -2.08 -0.15
C VAL A 51 -7.80 -1.23 0.05
N PHE A 52 -7.84 -0.40 1.10
CA PHE A 52 -8.94 0.54 1.34
C PHE A 52 -9.06 1.58 0.24
N ASP A 53 -7.93 2.16 -0.19
CA ASP A 53 -7.90 3.16 -1.27
C ASP A 53 -8.39 2.56 -2.59
N VAL A 54 -8.00 1.32 -2.91
CA VAL A 54 -8.53 0.59 -4.09
C VAL A 54 -10.03 0.33 -3.96
N SER A 55 -10.49 -0.07 -2.77
CA SER A 55 -11.91 -0.27 -2.51
C SER A 55 -12.70 1.03 -2.74
N LYS A 56 -12.24 2.14 -2.16
CA LYS A 56 -12.87 3.44 -2.29
C LYS A 56 -12.91 3.90 -3.75
N PHE A 57 -11.81 3.70 -4.47
CA PHE A 57 -11.72 4.00 -5.90
C PHE A 57 -12.76 3.22 -6.70
N LEU A 58 -12.90 1.92 -6.48
CA LEU A 58 -13.91 1.10 -7.16
C LEU A 58 -15.35 1.53 -6.82
N LEU A 59 -15.62 1.91 -5.57
CA LEU A 59 -16.93 2.43 -5.16
C LEU A 59 -17.24 3.76 -5.85
N GLU A 60 -16.29 4.70 -5.84
CA GLU A 60 -16.47 6.03 -6.42
C GLU A 60 -16.68 5.95 -7.94
N GLU A 61 -15.80 5.24 -8.65
CA GLU A 61 -15.80 5.24 -10.12
C GLU A 61 -16.96 4.42 -10.71
N GLU A 62 -17.23 3.22 -10.18
CA GLU A 62 -18.21 2.29 -10.78
C GLU A 62 -19.62 2.43 -10.20
N VAL A 63 -19.76 2.85 -8.94
CA VAL A 63 -21.07 2.91 -8.27
C VAL A 63 -21.63 4.33 -8.24
N ILE A 64 -20.77 5.33 -7.98
CA ILE A 64 -21.21 6.72 -7.78
C ILE A 64 -21.13 7.53 -9.09
N LYS A 65 -20.04 7.39 -9.85
CA LYS A 65 -19.77 8.21 -11.05
C LYS A 65 -20.35 7.70 -12.38
N SER A 66 -21.30 6.76 -12.33
CA SER A 66 -21.84 6.02 -13.49
C SER A 66 -22.35 6.83 -14.71
N HIS A 67 -22.43 8.17 -14.63
CA HIS A 67 -23.04 9.05 -15.64
C HIS A 67 -22.14 10.20 -16.14
N GLU A 68 -20.86 10.30 -15.76
CA GLU A 68 -19.95 11.30 -16.34
C GLU A 68 -19.21 10.74 -17.57
N GLU A 69 -19.20 11.49 -18.67
CA GLU A 69 -18.39 11.16 -19.85
C GLU A 69 -16.90 11.11 -19.46
N ILE A 70 -16.37 9.90 -19.42
CA ILE A 70 -14.98 9.65 -19.10
C ILE A 70 -14.12 10.20 -20.25
N THR A 71 -13.56 11.40 -20.06
CA THR A 71 -12.61 11.97 -21.00
C THR A 71 -11.25 11.27 -20.84
N HIS A 72 -10.47 11.16 -21.93
CA HIS A 72 -9.11 10.60 -21.88
C HIS A 72 -8.22 11.24 -20.81
N ALA A 73 -8.39 12.54 -20.54
CA ALA A 73 -7.66 13.24 -19.48
C ALA A 73 -7.99 12.71 -18.07
N THR A 74 -9.26 12.40 -17.80
CA THR A 74 -9.74 11.90 -16.51
C THR A 74 -9.24 10.48 -16.25
N GLN A 75 -9.24 9.60 -17.26
CA GLN A 75 -8.64 8.26 -17.16
C GLN A 75 -7.16 8.28 -16.79
N LYS A 76 -6.38 9.17 -17.43
CA LYS A 76 -4.95 9.30 -17.15
C LYS A 76 -4.70 9.77 -15.72
N ALA A 77 -5.46 10.75 -15.25
CA ALA A 77 -5.35 11.27 -13.88
C ALA A 77 -5.70 10.19 -12.84
N THR A 78 -6.71 9.39 -13.11
CA THR A 78 -7.12 8.26 -12.28
C THR A 78 -6.03 7.18 -12.21
N LEU A 79 -5.50 6.75 -13.35
CA LEU A 79 -4.40 5.76 -13.41
C LEU A 79 -3.15 6.28 -12.68
N SER A 80 -2.82 7.56 -12.87
CA SER A 80 -1.70 8.21 -12.19
C SER A 80 -1.87 8.16 -10.66
N LYS A 81 -3.04 8.58 -10.14
CA LYS A 81 -3.34 8.50 -8.71
C LYS A 81 -3.19 7.08 -8.17
N PHE A 82 -3.71 6.10 -8.88
CA PHE A 82 -3.59 4.69 -8.51
C PHE A 82 -2.14 4.23 -8.42
N LEU A 83 -1.31 4.57 -9.42
CA LEU A 83 0.12 4.24 -9.43
C LEU A 83 0.89 4.93 -8.30
N VAL A 84 0.54 6.17 -7.93
CA VAL A 84 1.13 6.87 -6.78
C VAL A 84 0.84 6.13 -5.48
N ILE A 85 -0.40 5.70 -5.27
CA ILE A 85 -0.80 4.95 -4.06
C ILE A 85 0.02 3.66 -3.94
N ILE A 86 0.15 2.90 -5.04
CA ILE A 86 0.99 1.69 -5.08
C ILE A 86 2.45 2.02 -4.78
N ALA A 87 3.00 3.08 -5.39
CA ALA A 87 4.39 3.47 -5.17
C ALA A 87 4.66 3.80 -3.70
N ILE A 88 3.75 4.52 -3.03
CA ILE A 88 3.85 4.82 -1.59
C ILE A 88 3.81 3.53 -0.76
N ALA A 89 2.85 2.63 -1.04
CA ALA A 89 2.71 1.37 -0.31
C ALA A 89 3.96 0.49 -0.42
N VAL A 90 4.47 0.31 -1.65
CA VAL A 90 5.67 -0.51 -1.90
C VAL A 90 6.92 0.14 -1.29
N SER A 91 7.01 1.47 -1.27
CA SER A 91 8.11 2.20 -0.61
C SER A 91 8.14 1.94 0.90
N LEU A 92 6.97 1.99 1.54
CA LEU A 92 6.84 1.75 2.97
C LEU A 92 7.11 0.29 3.33
N GLU A 93 6.63 -0.64 2.49
CA GLU A 93 6.92 -2.06 2.65
C GLU A 93 8.43 -2.35 2.56
N ALA A 94 9.12 -1.76 1.59
CA ALA A 94 10.57 -1.87 1.46
C ALA A 94 11.29 -1.34 2.70
N LEU A 95 10.83 -0.22 3.28
CA LEU A 95 11.39 0.33 4.51
C LEU A 95 11.21 -0.61 5.71
N VAL A 96 10.03 -1.20 5.87
CA VAL A 96 9.75 -2.22 6.89
C VAL A 96 10.70 -3.41 6.73
N PHE A 97 10.90 -3.90 5.50
CA PHE A 97 11.85 -4.98 5.26
C PHE A 97 13.30 -4.58 5.56
N ILE A 98 13.74 -3.35 5.27
CA ILE A 98 15.10 -2.87 5.61
C ILE A 98 15.33 -2.97 7.12
N PHE A 99 14.38 -2.49 7.92
CA PHE A 99 14.50 -2.54 9.37
C PHE A 99 14.48 -3.98 9.91
N ASN A 100 13.73 -4.89 9.28
CA ASN A 100 13.65 -6.28 9.69
C ASN A 100 14.91 -7.07 9.28
N ALA A 101 15.38 -6.88 8.05
CA ALA A 101 16.59 -7.49 7.52
C ALA A 101 17.86 -6.99 8.23
N GLY A 102 17.98 -5.67 8.42
CA GLY A 102 19.14 -5.04 9.05
C GLY A 102 19.37 -5.46 10.51
N LYS A 103 18.32 -5.95 11.20
CA LYS A 103 18.44 -6.53 12.55
C LYS A 103 18.88 -8.00 12.56
N LYS A 104 18.75 -8.72 11.44
CA LYS A 104 19.08 -10.15 11.33
C LYS A 104 20.43 -10.38 10.66
N ASP A 105 20.55 -9.96 9.41
CA ASP A 105 21.73 -10.21 8.59
C ASP A 105 21.78 -9.17 7.45
N ILE A 106 22.95 -8.57 7.26
CA ILE A 106 23.20 -7.58 6.20
C ILE A 106 22.93 -8.19 4.81
N SER A 107 23.15 -9.49 4.63
CA SER A 107 22.92 -10.20 3.37
C SER A 107 21.45 -10.15 2.92
N LEU A 108 20.50 -10.03 3.86
CA LEU A 108 19.08 -9.94 3.58
C LEU A 108 18.64 -8.55 3.06
N LEU A 109 19.50 -7.52 3.14
CA LEU A 109 19.21 -6.17 2.64
C LEU A 109 19.18 -6.08 1.11
N ILE A 110 19.59 -7.15 0.40
CA ILE A 110 19.56 -7.18 -1.07
C ILE A 110 18.13 -7.08 -1.61
N TYR A 111 17.18 -7.82 -1.01
CA TYR A 111 15.79 -7.84 -1.48
C TYR A 111 15.09 -6.48 -1.31
N PRO A 112 15.18 -5.82 -0.13
CA PRO A 112 14.58 -4.49 0.04
C PRO A 112 15.26 -3.41 -0.81
N ALA A 113 16.56 -3.53 -1.08
CA ALA A 113 17.27 -2.64 -1.97
C ALA A 113 16.72 -2.72 -3.41
N PHE A 114 16.51 -3.93 -3.94
CA PHE A 114 15.89 -4.11 -5.26
C PHE A 114 14.45 -3.58 -5.30
N LEU A 115 13.70 -3.74 -4.21
CA LEU A 115 12.36 -3.18 -4.07
C LEU A 115 12.36 -1.65 -4.17
N LEU A 116 13.30 -0.98 -3.48
CA LEU A 116 13.48 0.48 -3.58
C LEU A 116 13.89 0.91 -4.99
N VAL A 117 14.77 0.16 -5.66
CA VAL A 117 15.14 0.42 -7.06
C VAL A 117 13.92 0.31 -7.97
N ALA A 118 13.11 -0.74 -7.83
CA ALA A 118 11.90 -0.93 -8.62
C ALA A 118 10.88 0.22 -8.42
N VAL A 119 10.67 0.64 -7.17
CA VAL A 119 9.83 1.81 -6.85
C VAL A 119 10.39 3.08 -7.46
N SER A 120 11.71 3.31 -7.37
CA SER A 120 12.31 4.51 -7.95
C SER A 120 12.11 4.56 -9.47
N LEU A 121 12.22 3.42 -10.15
CA LEU A 121 11.94 3.30 -11.59
C LEU A 121 10.45 3.54 -11.89
N LEU A 122 9.54 3.06 -11.05
CA LEU A 122 8.10 3.35 -11.18
C LEU A 122 7.85 4.85 -11.07
N VAL A 123 8.40 5.52 -10.05
CA VAL A 123 8.24 6.97 -9.84
C VAL A 123 8.84 7.77 -11.01
N ILE A 124 10.01 7.38 -11.50
CA ILE A 124 10.62 8.01 -12.69
C ILE A 124 9.73 7.80 -13.93
N SER A 125 9.23 6.59 -14.13
CA SER A 125 8.32 6.28 -15.25
C SER A 125 7.05 7.11 -15.18
N LEU A 126 6.50 7.30 -13.98
CA LEU A 126 5.34 8.14 -13.74
C LEU A 126 5.65 9.63 -13.99
N ALA A 127 6.84 10.11 -13.58
CA ALA A 127 7.27 11.48 -13.83
C ALA A 127 7.44 11.75 -15.35
N LEU A 128 8.02 10.81 -16.08
CA LEU A 128 8.14 10.88 -17.54
C LEU A 128 6.76 10.85 -18.21
N TYR A 129 5.85 9.99 -17.73
CA TYR A 129 4.49 9.90 -18.23
C TYR A 129 3.73 11.24 -18.10
N HIS A 130 3.88 11.95 -16.98
CA HIS A 130 3.28 13.28 -16.79
C HIS A 130 3.93 14.36 -17.65
N LYS A 131 5.22 14.24 -17.98
CA LYS A 131 5.93 15.25 -18.80
C LYS A 131 5.56 15.14 -20.29
N MET A 132 5.18 13.96 -20.76
CA MET A 132 4.87 13.70 -22.18
C MET A 132 3.39 13.94 -22.54
N THR A 133 2.54 14.30 -21.58
CA THR A 133 1.13 14.69 -21.79
C THR A 133 0.97 16.17 -21.50
#